data_AF-A0A551X244-F1
#
_entry.id   AF-A0A551X244-F1
#
_cell.length_a   1.000
_cell.length_b   1.000
_cell.length_c   1.000
_cell.angle_alpha   90.00
_cell.angle_beta   90.00
_cell.angle_gamma   90.00
#
_symmetry.space_group_name_H-M   'P 1'
#
loop_
_entity.id
_entity.type
_entity.pdbx_description
1 polymer ?
#
loop_
_entity_poly.entity_id
_entity_poly.type
_entity_poly.pdbx_seq_one_letter_code
_entity_poly.pdbx_strand_id
1 'polypeptide(L)' 'MRLIRDLNPESQKMLERIYRASKQHQVRERAKCILLSFQGTTIEELSGIFGVTRKTIYNWLTA' A
#
# COMPACT_ATOMS: atom_id res chain seq x y z
N MET A 1 1.88 -12.11 -7.07
CA MET A 1 2.23 -12.52 -5.69
C MET A 1 1.70 -11.49 -4.70
N ARG A 2 1.06 -11.93 -3.62
CA ARG A 2 0.59 -11.06 -2.53
C ARG A 2 1.61 -11.09 -1.39
N LEU A 3 2.11 -9.91 -1.00
CA LEU A 3 3.14 -9.78 0.05
C LEU A 3 2.53 -9.65 1.44
N ILE A 4 1.43 -8.92 1.60
CA ILE A 4 0.80 -8.68 2.90
C ILE A 4 -0.43 -9.57 3.04
N ARG A 5 -0.32 -10.59 3.91
CA ARG A 5 -1.37 -11.60 4.13
C ARG A 5 -2.22 -11.28 5.35
N ASP A 6 -1.59 -10.81 6.43
CA ASP A 6 -2.27 -10.49 7.67
C ASP A 6 -2.01 -9.03 8.07
N LEU A 7 -3.09 -8.25 8.16
CA LEU A 7 -3.05 -6.89 8.65
C LEU A 7 -4.16 -6.74 9.69
N ASN A 8 -3.75 -6.53 10.94
CA ASN A 8 -4.71 -6.44 12.03
C ASN A 8 -5.65 -5.22 11.82
N PRO A 9 -6.88 -5.24 12.37
CA PRO A 9 -7.85 -4.16 12.16
C PRO A 9 -7.37 -2.77 12.60
N GLU A 10 -6.53 -2.70 13.65
CA GLU A 10 -5.98 -1.44 14.15
C GLU A 10 -4.94 -0.84 13.18
N SER A 11 -4.10 -1.68 12.59
CA SER A 11 -3.18 -1.32 11.51
C SER A 11 -3.93 -0.84 10.28
N GLN A 12 -5.07 -1.45 9.93
CA GLN A 12 -5.90 -0.98 8.81
C GLN A 12 -6.41 0.44 9.06
N LYS A 13 -7.00 0.69 10.24
CA LYS A 13 -7.46 2.03 10.64
C LYS A 13 -6.32 3.04 10.66
N MET A 14 -5.14 2.65 11.13
CA MET A 14 -3.97 3.53 11.15
C MET A 14 -3.54 3.91 9.74
N LEU A 15 -3.47 2.94 8.81
CA LEU A 15 -3.12 3.20 7.41
C LEU A 15 -4.16 4.08 6.71
N GLU A 16 -5.45 3.87 6.97
CA GLU A 16 -6.51 4.74 6.45
C GLU A 16 -6.37 6.17 6.97
N ARG A 17 -6.05 6.33 8.25
CA ARG A 17 -5.79 7.65 8.85
C ARG A 17 -4.57 8.30 8.22
N ILE A 18 -3.48 7.56 8.01
CA ILE A 18 -2.27 8.06 7.33
C ILE A 18 -2.61 8.51 5.91
N TYR A 19 -3.38 7.70 5.16
CA TYR A 19 -3.81 8.04 3.81
C TYR A 19 -4.60 9.35 3.77
N ARG A 20 -5.49 9.58 4.75
CA ARG A 20 -6.32 10.79 4.81
C ARG A 20 -5.61 12.02 5.37
N ALA A 21 -4.74 11.86 6.36
CA ALA A 21 -4.19 12.96 7.15
C ALA A 21 -2.73 13.32 6.83
N SER A 22 -1.98 12.44 6.16
CA SER A 22 -0.56 12.72 5.88
C SER A 22 -0.39 13.84 4.86
N LYS A 23 0.48 14.79 5.18
CA LYS A 23 0.88 15.88 4.27
C LYS A 23 1.77 15.38 3.13
N GLN A 24 2.53 14.32 3.36
CA GLN A 24 3.46 13.77 2.37
C GLN A 24 2.75 12.82 1.41
N HIS A 25 2.79 13.14 0.12
CA HIS A 25 2.13 12.34 -0.92
C HIS A 25 2.61 10.88 -0.96
N GLN A 26 3.92 10.66 -0.92
CA GLN A 26 4.50 9.31 -0.93
C GLN A 26 4.03 8.45 0.24
N VAL A 27 3.87 9.05 1.43
CA VAL A 27 3.37 8.35 2.61
C VAL A 27 1.89 7.98 2.44
N ARG A 28 1.08 8.85 1.82
CA ARG A 28 -0.32 8.53 1.49
C ARG A 28 -0.40 7.37 0.51
N GLU A 29 0.38 7.42 -0.57
CA GLU A 29 0.38 6.38 -1.60
C GLU A 29 0.85 5.04 -1.05
N ARG A 30 1.90 5.03 -0.23
CA ARG A 30 2.39 3.81 0.41
C ARG A 30 1.36 3.20 1.35
N ALA A 31 0.68 4.01 2.16
CA ALA A 31 -0.39 3.53 3.03
C ALA A 31 -1.56 2.92 2.22
N LYS A 32 -1.96 3.58 1.13
CA LYS A 32 -2.98 3.08 0.21
C LYS A 32 -2.54 1.78 -0.48
N CYS A 33 -1.27 1.69 -0.89
CA CYS A 33 -0.69 0.51 -1.52
C CYS A 33 -0.74 -0.72 -0.60
N ILE A 34 -0.40 -0.53 0.68
CA ILE A 34 -0.46 -1.59 1.69
C ILE A 34 -1.89 -2.10 1.88
N LEU A 35 -2.87 -1.18 1.99
CA LEU A 35 -4.29 -1.52 2.11
C LEU A 35 -4.80 -2.31 0.90
N LEU A 36 -4.51 -1.84 -0.31
CA LEU A 36 -4.90 -2.51 -1.55
C LEU A 36 -4.25 -3.89 -1.70
N SER A 37 -2.97 -4.02 -1.33
CA SER A 37 -2.29 -5.32 -1.31
C SER A 37 -2.93 -6.28 -0.31
N PHE A 38 -3.38 -5.80 0.84
CA PHE A 38 -4.11 -6.60 1.83
C PHE A 38 -5.51 -7.00 1.33
N GLN A 39 -6.17 -6.16 0.51
CA GLN A 39 -7.46 -6.49 -0.11
C GLN A 39 -7.37 -7.53 -1.23
N GLY A 40 -6.17 -7.94 -1.64
CA GLY A 40 -5.96 -8.95 -2.68
C GLY A 40 -5.46 -8.40 -4.02
N THR A 41 -5.23 -7.09 -4.12
CA THR A 41 -4.69 -6.46 -5.33
C THR A 41 -3.26 -6.95 -5.58
N THR A 42 -2.97 -7.33 -6.82
CA THR A 42 -1.66 -7.83 -7.24
C THR A 42 -0.66 -6.69 -7.44
N ILE A 43 0.65 -7.01 -7.42
CA ILE A 43 1.72 -6.05 -7.69
C ILE A 43 1.57 -5.39 -9.06
N GLU A 44 1.05 -6.11 -10.05
CA GLU A 44 0.85 -5.62 -11.42
C GLU A 44 -0.28 -4.58 -11.47
N GLU A 45 -1.40 -4.86 -10.82
CA GLU A 45 -2.50 -3.90 -10.69
C GLU A 45 -2.07 -2.67 -9.87
N LEU A 46 -1.36 -2.86 -8.76
CA LEU A 46 -0.82 -1.76 -7.96
C LEU A 46 0.14 -0.88 -8.78
N SER A 47 1.02 -1.50 -9.58
CA SER A 47 1.91 -0.78 -10.49
C SER A 47 1.13 0.09 -11.48
N GLY A 48 0.02 -0.41 -12.02
CA GLY A 48 -0.89 0.36 -12.88
C GLY A 48 -1.64 1.48 -12.15
N ILE A 49 -2.15 1.22 -10.93
CA ILE A 49 -2.91 2.19 -10.13
C ILE A 49 -2.04 3.39 -9.71
N PHE A 50 -0.80 3.13 -9.30
CA PHE A 50 0.13 4.16 -8.83
C PHE A 50 1.04 4.70 -9.93
N GLY A 51 1.03 4.10 -11.12
CA GLY A 51 1.92 4.50 -12.22
C GLY A 51 3.41 4.32 -11.92
N VAL A 52 3.75 3.45 -10.97
CA VAL A 52 5.14 3.19 -10.55
C VAL A 52 5.57 1.78 -10.97
N THR A 53 6.88 1.54 -11.03
CA THR A 53 7.40 0.23 -11.40
C THR A 53 7.07 -0.85 -10.35
N ARG A 54 7.01 -2.11 -10.78
CA ARG A 54 6.86 -3.27 -9.88
C ARG A 54 7.92 -3.28 -8.77
N LYS A 55 9.16 -2.86 -9.07
CA LYS A 55 10.25 -2.73 -8.10
C LYS A 55 9.94 -1.69 -7.02
N THR A 56 9.33 -0.57 -7.40
CA THR A 56 8.87 0.45 -6.46
C THR A 56 7.81 -0.10 -5.51
N ILE A 57 6.81 -0.81 -6.04
CA ILE A 57 5.79 -1.48 -5.21
C ILE A 57 6.43 -2.51 -4.27
N TYR A 58 7.38 -3.30 -4.75
CA TYR A 58 8.08 -4.27 -3.93
C TYR A 58 8.84 -3.61 -2.77
N ASN A 59 9.54 -2.51 -3.05
CA ASN A 59 10.20 -1.71 -2.02
C ASN A 59 9.19 -1.14 -1.02
N TRP A 60 8.03 -0.66 -1.46
CA TRP A 60 7.01 -0.11 -0.57
C TRP A 60 6.40 -1.14 0.39
N LEU A 61 6.30 -2.40 -0.04
CA LEU A 61 5.72 -3.50 0.74
C LEU A 61 6.74 -4.23 1.61
N THR A 62 8.05 -4.09 1.32
CA THR A 62 9.13 -4.82 2.01
C THR A 62 9.96 -3.93 2.95
N ALA A 63 10.07 -2.64 2.65
CA ALA A 63 10.77 -1.67 3.50
C ALA A 63 9.91 -1.23 4.69
#